data_AF-A0A7S0YQR7-F1
#
_entry.id   AF-A0A7S0YQR7-F1
#
_cell.length_a   1.000
_cell.length_b   1.000
_cell.length_c   1.000
_cell.angle_alpha   90.00
_cell.angle_beta   90.00
_cell.angle_gamma   90.00
#
_symmetry.space_group_name_H-M   'P 1'
#
loop_
_entity.id
_entity.type
_entity.pdbx_description
1 polymer ?
#
loop_
_entity_poly.entity_id
_entity_poly.type
_entity_poly.pdbx_seq_one_letter_code
_entity_poly.pdbx_strand_id
1 'polypeptide(L)'
;NTVGSHKAAGFARDYSLGIRQRLVESFSREEGWVVSGDSLPQRYHAELASSQMCLAPPGWELWSVRFFESLLLGCIPVTFTDGLVLPFQSSIDYSRVTLKVRGTADLGDLPS
;
A
#
# COMPACT_ATOMS: atom_id res chain seq x y z
N ASN A 1 -29.97 14.32 -23.48
CA ASN A 1 -28.63 14.22 -24.07
C ASN A 1 -27.59 14.74 -23.10
N THR A 2 -26.98 13.85 -22.32
CA THR A 2 -25.86 14.13 -21.42
C THR A 2 -24.62 13.45 -21.98
N VAL A 3 -23.70 14.23 -22.54
CA VAL A 3 -22.35 13.78 -22.90
C VAL A 3 -21.42 14.22 -21.77
N GLY A 4 -20.69 13.25 -21.22
CA GLY A 4 -19.84 13.39 -20.06
C GLY A 4 -18.63 14.30 -20.26
N SER A 5 -18.14 14.81 -19.14
CA SER A 5 -16.81 15.41 -19.05
C SER A 5 -16.04 14.69 -17.95
N HIS A 6 -15.04 13.92 -18.38
CA HIS A 6 -14.11 13.21 -17.53
C HIS A 6 -13.25 14.22 -16.74
N LYS A 7 -13.35 14.23 -15.40
CA LYS A 7 -12.35 14.85 -14.54
C LYS A 7 -11.22 13.86 -14.27
N ALA A 8 -10.15 13.97 -15.04
CA ALA A 8 -8.83 13.55 -14.59
C ALA A 8 -8.12 14.74 -13.90
N ALA A 9 -7.20 14.41 -12.99
CA ALA A 9 -6.27 15.30 -12.29
C ALA A 9 -6.75 15.95 -10.98
N GLY A 10 -6.88 15.12 -9.94
CA GLY A 10 -6.60 15.52 -8.55
C GLY A 10 -5.28 14.90 -8.11
N PHE A 11 -4.15 15.48 -8.54
CA PHE A 11 -2.81 14.89 -8.37
C PHE A 11 -1.80 15.83 -7.67
N ALA A 12 -2.27 16.79 -6.86
CA ALA A 12 -1.38 17.70 -6.14
C ALA A 12 -1.99 18.20 -4.82
N ARG A 13 -1.55 17.61 -3.71
CA ARG A 13 -1.03 18.33 -2.51
C ARG A 13 -0.60 17.41 -1.36
N ASP A 14 -1.07 16.17 -1.32
CA ASP A 14 -0.68 15.19 -0.32
C ASP A 14 -0.08 13.93 -0.97
N TYR A 15 1.17 13.60 -0.65
CA TYR A 15 1.76 12.33 -1.07
C TYR A 15 0.89 11.16 -0.59
N SER A 16 0.55 10.22 -1.48
CA SER A 16 -0.38 9.13 -1.20
C SER A 16 -1.76 9.56 -0.66
N LEU A 17 -2.23 10.78 -0.98
CA LEU A 17 -3.50 11.35 -0.47
C LEU A 17 -3.57 11.42 1.07
N GLY A 18 -2.43 11.53 1.75
CA GLY A 18 -2.37 11.60 3.22
C GLY A 18 -2.42 10.26 3.95
N ILE A 19 -2.51 9.13 3.21
CA ILE A 19 -2.60 7.79 3.81
C ILE A 19 -1.35 7.46 4.61
N ARG A 20 -0.16 7.82 4.14
CA ARG A 20 1.09 7.50 4.84
C ARG A 20 1.18 8.19 6.20
N GLN A 21 0.79 9.45 6.27
CA GLN A 21 0.77 10.23 7.50
C GLN A 21 -0.16 9.57 8.51
N ARG A 22 -1.38 9.20 8.08
CA ARG A 22 -2.35 8.50 8.93
C ARG A 22 -1.87 7.15 9.42
N LEU A 23 -1.18 6.37 8.58
CA LEU A 23 -0.61 5.09 8.97
C LEU A 23 0.45 5.26 10.06
N VAL A 24 1.34 6.24 9.91
CA VAL A 24 2.34 6.54 10.93
C VAL A 24 1.66 6.99 12.23
N GLU A 25 0.70 7.92 12.16
CA GLU A 25 -0.05 8.40 13.33
C GLU A 25 -0.76 7.27 14.06
N SER A 26 -1.38 6.35 13.32
CA SER A 26 -2.22 5.29 13.89
C SER A 26 -1.42 4.11 14.42
N PHE A 27 -0.29 3.75 13.78
CA PHE A 27 0.40 2.48 14.04
C PHE A 27 1.80 2.60 14.60
N SER A 28 2.40 3.80 14.63
CA SER A 28 3.77 3.97 15.16
C SER A 28 3.93 3.59 16.63
N ARG A 29 2.84 3.48 17.38
CA ARG A 29 2.82 3.14 18.81
C ARG A 29 2.05 1.86 19.13
N GLU A 30 1.52 1.19 18.12
CA GLU A 30 0.73 -0.02 18.30
C GLU A 30 1.64 -1.25 18.35
N GLU A 31 1.35 -2.18 19.25
CA GLU A 31 2.07 -3.45 19.32
C GLU A 31 1.77 -4.28 18.06
N GLY A 32 2.76 -5.02 17.57
CA GLY A 32 2.64 -5.81 16.33
C GLY A 32 2.88 -5.00 15.04
N TRP A 33 3.04 -3.68 15.11
CA TRP A 33 3.30 -2.84 13.94
C TRP A 33 4.76 -2.36 13.88
N VAL A 34 5.37 -2.52 12.71
CA VAL A 34 6.70 -1.96 12.41
C VAL A 34 6.53 -0.79 11.45
N VAL A 35 6.72 0.42 11.96
CA VAL A 35 6.65 1.66 11.18
C VAL A 35 8.03 2.32 11.14
N SER A 36 8.76 2.09 10.06
CA SER A 36 10.10 2.65 9.82
C SER A 36 10.01 3.79 8.80
N GLY A 37 10.58 4.95 9.15
CA GLY A 37 10.69 6.12 8.26
C GLY A 37 11.91 6.01 7.34
N ASP A 38 13.09 6.24 7.90
CA ASP A 38 14.39 6.13 7.22
C ASP A 38 15.17 4.94 7.78
N SER A 39 14.90 3.73 7.25
CA SER A 39 15.69 2.54 7.56
C SER A 39 16.76 2.30 6.49
N LEU A 40 17.92 1.80 6.92
CA LEU A 40 18.93 1.30 5.99
C LEU A 40 18.31 0.18 5.14
N PRO A 41 18.68 0.04 3.84
CA PRO A 41 18.04 -0.94 2.95
C PRO A 41 18.02 -2.37 3.51
N GLN A 42 19.10 -2.79 4.19
CA GLN A 42 19.17 -4.13 4.79
C GLN A 42 18.14 -4.31 5.91
N ARG A 43 17.92 -3.26 6.70
CA ARG A 43 16.93 -3.27 7.79
C ARG A 43 15.52 -3.26 7.21
N TYR A 44 15.26 -2.44 6.19
CA TYR A 44 14.00 -2.42 5.48
C TYR A 44 13.62 -3.81 4.94
N HIS A 45 14.54 -4.48 4.24
CA HIS A 45 14.29 -5.82 3.70
C HIS A 45 14.13 -6.88 4.80
N ALA A 46 14.89 -6.79 5.88
CA ALA A 46 14.72 -7.68 7.03
C ALA A 46 13.34 -7.50 7.69
N GLU A 47 12.89 -6.26 7.87
CA GLU A 47 11.55 -5.94 8.41
C GLU A 47 10.44 -6.47 7.50
N LEU A 48 10.58 -6.35 6.17
CA LEU A 48 9.65 -6.94 5.21
C LEU A 48 9.63 -8.47 5.30
N ALA A 49 10.80 -9.11 5.31
CA ALA A 49 10.91 -10.58 5.31
C ALA A 49 10.42 -11.23 6.63
N SER A 50 10.46 -10.50 7.74
CA SER A 50 9.92 -10.96 9.02
C SER A 50 8.44 -10.65 9.23
N SER A 51 7.83 -9.85 8.35
CA SER A 51 6.44 -9.41 8.48
C SER A 51 5.49 -10.31 7.67
N GLN A 52 4.30 -10.57 8.21
CA GLN A 52 3.26 -11.32 7.49
C GLN A 52 2.54 -10.46 6.46
N MET A 53 2.33 -9.17 6.79
CA MET A 53 1.62 -8.20 5.95
C MET A 53 2.41 -6.91 5.83
N CYS A 54 2.48 -6.36 4.63
CA CYS A 54 3.27 -5.17 4.33
C CYS A 54 2.42 -4.09 3.70
N LEU A 55 2.37 -2.93 4.36
CA LEU A 55 1.60 -1.79 3.87
C LEU A 55 2.25 -1.23 2.60
N ALA A 56 1.52 -1.27 1.49
CA ALA A 56 1.92 -0.71 0.19
C ALA A 56 1.02 0.47 -0.25
N PRO A 57 0.93 1.58 0.50
CA PRO A 57 0.28 2.80 0.03
C PRO A 57 0.79 3.25 -1.35
N PRO A 58 -0.12 3.71 -2.23
CA PRO A 58 0.23 4.20 -3.56
C PRO A 58 1.28 5.31 -3.48
N GLY A 59 2.24 5.30 -4.40
CA GLY A 59 3.27 6.33 -4.48
C GLY A 59 2.82 7.52 -5.31
N TRP A 60 3.79 8.19 -5.94
CA TRP A 60 3.52 9.13 -7.03
C TRP A 60 2.88 8.42 -8.23
N GLU A 61 3.26 7.17 -8.46
CA GLU A 61 2.69 6.34 -9.51
C GLU A 61 1.68 5.34 -8.95
N LEU A 62 0.77 4.88 -9.81
CA LEU A 62 -0.25 3.88 -9.47
C LEU A 62 0.34 2.49 -9.15
N TRP A 63 1.65 2.32 -9.30
CA TRP A 63 2.41 1.16 -8.86
C TRP A 63 3.39 1.60 -7.76
N SER A 64 3.56 0.78 -6.73
CA SER A 64 4.55 1.03 -5.69
C SER A 64 5.63 -0.03 -5.78
N VAL A 65 6.91 0.37 -5.77
CA VAL A 65 8.04 -0.56 -5.63
C VAL A 65 7.85 -1.48 -4.42
N ARG A 66 7.28 -0.93 -3.34
CA ARG A 66 6.96 -1.67 -2.11
C ARG A 66 6.01 -2.85 -2.34
N PHE A 67 5.13 -2.78 -3.33
CA PHE A 67 4.25 -3.89 -3.68
C PHE A 67 5.07 -5.11 -4.12
N PHE A 68 6.05 -4.91 -5.00
CA PHE A 68 6.92 -5.98 -5.47
C PHE A 68 7.88 -6.47 -4.39
N GLU A 69 8.47 -5.56 -3.63
CA GLU A 69 9.37 -5.95 -2.54
C GLU A 69 8.66 -6.82 -1.50
N SER A 70 7.39 -6.49 -1.19
CA SER A 70 6.56 -7.32 -0.30
C SER A 70 6.39 -8.73 -0.87
N LEU A 71 5.97 -8.85 -2.14
CA LEU A 71 5.81 -10.16 -2.79
C LEU A 71 7.11 -10.95 -2.86
N LEU A 72 8.23 -10.32 -3.22
CA LEU A 72 9.53 -10.96 -3.34
C LEU A 72 10.05 -11.49 -2.01
N LEU A 73 9.76 -10.79 -0.92
CA LEU A 73 10.18 -11.16 0.43
C LEU A 73 9.14 -12.01 1.17
N GLY A 74 8.05 -12.41 0.51
CA GLY A 74 7.02 -13.27 1.09
C GLY A 74 6.06 -12.56 2.06
N CYS A 75 6.06 -11.24 2.06
CA CYS A 75 5.16 -10.42 2.86
C CYS A 75 3.89 -10.10 2.06
N ILE A 76 2.71 -10.34 2.62
CA ILE A 76 1.43 -10.13 1.90
C ILE A 76 1.21 -8.62 1.71
N PRO A 77 1.21 -8.11 0.46
CA PRO A 77 0.99 -6.69 0.20
C PRO A 77 -0.43 -6.24 0.56
N VAL A 78 -0.53 -5.19 1.38
CA VAL A 78 -1.77 -4.49 1.71
C VAL A 78 -1.88 -3.21 0.88
N THR A 79 -2.86 -3.17 0.00
CA THR A 79 -3.09 -2.09 -0.97
C THR A 79 -4.23 -1.17 -0.53
N PHE A 80 -4.16 0.10 -0.94
CA PHE A 80 -5.07 1.15 -0.48
C PHE A 80 -5.84 1.83 -1.62
N THR A 81 -5.79 1.26 -2.82
CA THR A 81 -6.44 1.84 -4.00
C THR A 81 -6.93 0.75 -4.96
N ASP A 82 -7.97 1.09 -5.70
CA ASP A 82 -8.66 0.22 -6.64
C ASP A 82 -8.01 0.20 -8.03
N GLY A 83 -7.08 1.12 -8.29
CA GLY A 83 -6.52 1.39 -9.61
C GLY A 83 -5.05 1.04 -9.78
N LEU A 84 -4.50 0.11 -8.99
CA LEU A 84 -3.13 -0.36 -9.17
C LEU A 84 -3.00 -1.04 -10.54
N VAL A 85 -2.23 -0.43 -11.44
CA VAL A 85 -1.88 -1.04 -12.73
C VAL A 85 -0.62 -1.85 -12.49
N LEU A 86 -0.76 -3.18 -12.48
CA LEU A 86 0.34 -4.10 -12.24
C LEU A 86 0.80 -4.76 -13.55
N PRO A 87 2.11 -4.97 -13.74
CA PRO A 87 2.64 -5.73 -14.86
C PRO A 87 2.06 -7.14 -14.80
N PHE A 88 1.73 -7.70 -15.97
CA PHE A 88 1.13 -9.03 -16.09
C PHE A 88 -0.18 -9.21 -15.32
N GLN A 89 -0.91 -8.15 -14.93
CA GLN A 89 -2.23 -8.27 -14.29
C GLN A 89 -3.27 -9.01 -15.14
N SER A 90 -3.04 -9.15 -16.46
CA SER A 90 -3.85 -10.01 -17.34
C SER A 90 -3.61 -11.51 -17.13
N SER A 91 -2.46 -11.87 -16.56
CA SER A 91 -2.01 -13.25 -16.37
C SER A 91 -1.95 -13.64 -14.89
N ILE A 92 -1.73 -12.67 -14.00
CA ILE A 92 -1.63 -12.86 -12.56
C ILE A 92 -2.82 -12.21 -11.89
N ASP A 93 -3.63 -13.03 -11.24
CA ASP A 93 -4.73 -12.58 -10.40
C ASP A 93 -4.20 -12.14 -9.03
N TYR A 94 -3.75 -10.88 -8.95
CA TYR A 94 -3.21 -10.31 -7.72
C TYR A 94 -4.23 -10.24 -6.58
N SER A 95 -5.54 -10.36 -6.85
CA SER A 95 -6.57 -10.40 -5.78
C SER A 95 -6.42 -11.58 -4.83
N ARG A 96 -5.71 -12.63 -5.25
CA ARG A 96 -5.45 -13.84 -4.46
C ARG A 96 -4.26 -13.73 -3.51
N VAL A 97 -3.39 -12.75 -3.74
CA VAL A 97 -2.11 -12.59 -3.03
C VAL A 97 -1.97 -11.20 -2.42
N THR A 98 -3.05 -10.42 -2.39
CA THR A 98 -3.08 -9.06 -1.84
C THR A 98 -4.25 -8.92 -0.89
N LEU A 99 -4.07 -8.09 0.12
CA LEU A 99 -5.17 -7.56 0.91
C LEU A 99 -5.45 -6.13 0.44
N LYS A 100 -6.71 -5.73 0.54
CA LYS A 100 -7.15 -4.42 0.06
C LYS A 100 -7.97 -3.72 1.13
N VAL A 101 -7.50 -2.54 1.50
CA VAL A 101 -8.12 -1.65 2.47
C VAL A 101 -8.77 -0.50 1.71
N ARG A 102 -10.09 -0.35 1.81
CA ARG A 102 -10.86 0.63 1.00
C ARG A 102 -10.83 2.03 1.60
N GLY A 103 -10.45 2.16 2.87
CA GLY A 103 -10.22 3.42 3.55
C GLY A 103 -9.58 3.20 4.91
N THR A 104 -9.19 4.29 5.58
CA THR A 104 -8.53 4.20 6.89
C THR A 104 -9.42 3.64 8.00
N ALA A 105 -10.73 3.52 7.78
CA ALA A 105 -11.64 2.88 8.72
C ALA A 105 -11.45 1.35 8.77
N ASP A 106 -11.11 0.73 7.64
CA ASP A 106 -10.98 -0.74 7.54
C ASP A 106 -9.57 -1.22 7.95
N LEU A 107 -8.73 -0.30 8.44
CA LEU A 107 -7.38 -0.60 8.93
C LEU A 107 -7.38 -1.42 10.22
N GLY A 108 -8.42 -1.26 11.06
CA GLY A 108 -8.58 -2.03 12.29
C GLY A 108 -8.96 -3.50 12.06
N ASP A 109 -9.35 -3.85 10.83
CA ASP A 109 -9.74 -5.22 10.46
C ASP A 109 -8.54 -6.06 9.97
N LEU A 110 -7.34 -5.47 9.92
CA LEU A 110 -6.13 -6.20 9.57
C LEU A 110 -5.75 -7.14 10.73
N PRO A 111 -5.49 -8.44 10.46
CA PRO A 111 -5.11 -9.38 11.50
C PRO A 111 -3.78 -8.94 12.14
N SER A 112 -3.76 -8.79 13.46
CA SER A 112 -2.56 -8.50 14.25
C SER A 112 -1.59 -9.68 14.28
#